data_AF-A0A922P3H4-F1
#
_entry.id   AF-A0A922P3H4-F1
#
_cell.length_a   1.000
_cell.length_b   1.000
_cell.length_c   1.000
_cell.angle_alpha   90.00
_cell.angle_beta   90.00
_cell.angle_gamma   90.00
#
_symmetry.space_group_name_H-M   'P 1'
#
loop_
_entity.id
_entity.type
_entity.pdbx_description
1 polymer ?
#
loop_
_entity_poly.entity_id
_entity_poly.type
_entity_poly.pdbx_seq_one_letter_code
_entity_poly.pdbx_strand_id
1 'polypeptide(L)'
;MSEAVKITVTLEPDIEDFVRDEVERGSFASPSDYVEDLIRRRRERGLARQKLDAALQRGIDDIEAGRYLPIDEAFEEIFAAGLGVSR
;
A
#
# COMPACT_ATOMS: atom_id res chain seq x y z
N MET A 1 8.18 21.71 -12.63
CA MET A 1 7.87 22.25 -11.29
C MET A 1 6.37 22.29 -11.18
N SER A 2 5.74 21.25 -10.63
CA SER A 2 4.29 21.26 -10.37
C SER A 2 4.01 22.24 -9.23
N GLU A 3 3.07 23.15 -9.45
CA GLU A 3 2.68 24.18 -8.50
C GLU A 3 1.96 23.54 -7.30
N ALA A 4 2.33 23.94 -6.08
CA ALA A 4 1.67 23.46 -4.87
C ALA A 4 0.25 24.04 -4.79
N VAL A 5 -0.74 23.19 -4.57
CA VAL A 5 -2.15 23.61 -4.44
C VAL A 5 -2.45 23.86 -2.97
N LYS A 6 -2.89 25.07 -2.63
CA LYS A 6 -3.37 25.40 -1.29
C LYS A 6 -4.82 24.95 -1.13
N ILE A 7 -5.08 24.14 -0.11
CA ILE A 7 -6.42 23.69 0.27
C ILE A 7 -6.74 24.21 1.65
N THR A 8 -7.91 24.84 1.81
CA THR A 8 -8.45 25.24 3.12
C THR A 8 -9.58 24.29 3.48
N VAL A 9 -9.49 23.66 4.65
CA VAL A 9 -10.52 22.78 5.20
C VAL A 9 -10.88 23.22 6.61
N THR A 10 -12.16 23.12 6.95
CA THR A 10 -12.65 23.32 8.32
C THR A 10 -12.80 21.95 8.96
N LEU A 11 -12.21 21.78 10.14
CA LEU A 11 -12.29 20.54 10.93
C LEU A 11 -13.27 20.74 12.08
N GLU A 12 -13.90 19.65 12.51
CA GLU A 12 -14.63 19.65 13.78
C GLU A 12 -13.63 19.77 14.95
N PRO A 13 -14.02 20.35 16.11
CA PRO A 13 -13.10 20.64 17.20
C PRO A 13 -12.36 19.41 17.74
N ASP A 14 -13.02 18.26 17.78
CA ASP A 14 -12.45 16.99 18.20
C ASP A 14 -11.35 16.49 17.23
N ILE A 15 -11.53 16.74 15.94
CA ILE A 15 -10.54 16.42 14.91
C ILE A 15 -9.35 17.40 14.97
N GLU A 16 -9.60 18.68 15.24
CA GLU A 16 -8.52 19.66 15.48
C GLU A 16 -7.65 19.24 16.67
N ASP A 17 -8.28 18.87 17.78
CA ASP A 17 -7.58 18.40 18.97
C ASP A 17 -6.76 17.14 18.67
N PHE A 18 -7.31 16.18 17.93
CA PHE A 18 -6.59 15.00 17.48
C PHE A 18 -5.38 15.34 16.60
N VAL A 19 -5.53 16.24 15.63
CA VAL A 19 -4.43 16.66 14.75
C VAL A 19 -3.31 17.32 15.57
N ARG A 20 -3.67 18.17 16.56
CA ARG A 20 -2.70 18.82 17.45
C ARG A 20 -1.94 17.80 18.28
N ASP A 21 -2.65 16.84 18.88
CA ASP A 21 -2.06 15.73 19.64
C ASP A 21 -1.07 14.92 18.79
N GLU A 22 -1.39 14.61 17.54
CA GLU A 22 -0.51 13.87 16.63
C GLU A 22 0.71 14.67 16.19
N VAL A 23 0.59 16.00 16.07
CA VAL A 23 1.74 16.88 15.82
C VAL A 23 2.67 16.91 17.05
N GLU A 24 2.12 16.99 18.25
CA GLU A 24 2.91 16.98 19.51
C GLU A 24 3.58 15.63 19.78
N ARG A 25 2.90 14.52 19.47
CA ARG A 25 3.41 13.15 19.63
C ARG A 25 4.40 12.78 18.51
N GLY A 26 4.18 13.31 17.32
CA GLY A 26 4.97 13.05 16.12
C GLY A 26 6.14 14.01 15.95
N SER A 27 6.94 13.76 14.91
CA SER A 27 7.99 14.68 14.45
C SER A 27 7.49 15.62 13.35
N PHE A 28 6.24 16.10 13.45
CA PHE A 28 5.68 17.02 12.46
C PHE A 28 5.93 18.47 12.85
N ALA A 29 6.28 19.33 11.88
CA ALA A 29 6.55 20.75 12.15
C ALA A 29 5.25 21.59 12.22
N SER A 30 4.16 21.11 11.61
CA SER A 30 2.86 21.78 11.63
C SER A 30 1.69 20.82 11.38
N PRO A 31 0.45 21.23 11.73
CA PRO A 31 -0.78 20.52 11.35
C PRO A 31 -0.92 20.28 9.84
N SER A 32 -0.48 21.24 9.02
CA SER A 32 -0.53 21.11 7.56
C SER A 32 0.39 19.99 7.05
N ASP A 33 1.58 19.86 7.62
CA ASP A 33 2.51 18.77 7.27
C ASP A 33 1.94 17.40 7.66
N TYR A 34 1.29 17.33 8.83
CA TYR A 34 0.60 16.11 9.25
C TYR A 34 -0.52 15.72 8.29
N VAL A 35 -1.38 16.67 7.91
CA VAL A 35 -2.49 16.43 6.98
C VAL A 35 -1.97 16.03 5.60
N GLU A 36 -0.89 16.66 5.11
CA GLU A 36 -0.27 16.28 3.84
C GLU A 36 0.27 14.85 3.87
N ASP A 37 1.02 14.49 4.92
CA ASP A 37 1.53 13.13 5.10
C ASP A 37 0.40 12.10 5.22
N LEU A 38 -0.66 12.42 5.97
CA LEU A 38 -1.84 11.59 6.11
C LEU A 38 -2.50 11.30 4.75
N ILE A 39 -2.70 12.32 3.93
CA ILE A 39 -3.28 12.19 2.59
C ILE A 39 -2.36 11.37 1.68
N ARG A 40 -1.05 11.63 1.71
CA ARG A 40 -0.05 10.87 0.94
C ARG A 40 -0.09 9.39 1.29
N ARG A 41 -0.03 9.04 2.58
CA ARG A 41 -0.11 7.64 3.04
C ARG A 41 -1.44 6.98 2.71
N ARG A 42 -2.55 7.74 2.76
CA ARG A 42 -3.86 7.24 2.34
C ARG A 42 -3.86 6.91 0.85
N ARG A 43 -3.31 7.79 0.01
CA ARG A 43 -3.18 7.57 -1.44
C ARG A 43 -2.31 6.36 -1.74
N GLU A 44 -1.14 6.25 -1.12
CA GLU A 44 -0.22 5.12 -1.30
C GLU A 44 -0.85 3.78 -0.91
N ARG A 45 -1.54 3.73 0.24
CA ARG A 45 -2.31 2.54 0.66
C ARG A 45 -3.42 2.19 -0.34
N GLY A 46 -4.10 3.19 -0.88
CA GLY A 46 -5.12 2.99 -1.93
C GLY A 46 -4.54 2.36 -3.19
N LEU A 47 -3.39 2.86 -3.66
CA LEU A 47 -2.69 2.30 -4.82
C LEU A 47 -2.18 0.89 -4.56
N ALA A 48 -1.61 0.63 -3.38
CA ALA A 48 -1.16 -0.69 -2.98
C ALA A 48 -2.31 -1.70 -2.95
N ARG A 49 -3.49 -1.28 -2.45
CA ARG A 49 -4.69 -2.11 -2.44
C ARG A 49 -5.20 -2.41 -3.86
N GLN A 50 -5.27 -1.41 -4.73
CA GLN A 50 -5.64 -1.62 -6.14
C GLN A 50 -4.69 -2.60 -6.84
N LYS A 51 -3.38 -2.49 -6.58
CA LYS A 51 -2.39 -3.43 -7.12
C LYS A 51 -2.58 -4.85 -6.59
N LEU A 52 -2.90 -4.99 -5.31
CA LEU A 52 -3.22 -6.29 -4.70
C LEU A 52 -4.48 -6.90 -5.32
N ASP A 53 -5.56 -6.12 -5.43
CA ASP A 53 -6.82 -6.58 -6.01
C ASP A 53 -6.61 -7.05 -7.46
N ALA A 54 -5.83 -6.31 -8.26
CA ALA A 54 -5.48 -6.71 -9.61
C ALA A 54 -4.63 -8.00 -9.67
N ALA A 55 -3.69 -8.18 -8.74
CA ALA A 55 -2.88 -9.39 -8.66
C ALA A 55 -3.72 -10.61 -8.25
N LEU A 56 -4.66 -10.45 -7.34
CA LEU A 56 -5.60 -11.49 -6.94
C LEU A 56 -6.52 -11.87 -8.11
N GLN A 57 -7.09 -10.90 -8.81
CA GLN A 57 -7.94 -11.17 -9.97
C GLN A 57 -7.18 -11.95 -11.05
N ARG A 58 -5.93 -11.54 -11.35
CA ARG A 58 -5.08 -12.29 -12.27
C ARG A 58 -4.89 -13.74 -11.82
N GLY A 59 -4.65 -13.99 -10.54
CA GLY A 59 -4.50 -15.35 -10.01
C GLY A 59 -5.78 -16.18 -10.16
N ILE A 60 -6.94 -15.57 -9.95
CA ILE A 60 -8.25 -16.22 -10.19
C ILE A 60 -8.41 -16.57 -11.68
N ASP A 61 -8.15 -15.62 -12.57
CA ASP A 61 -8.23 -15.83 -14.02
C ASP A 61 -7.24 -16.90 -14.51
N ASP A 62 -6.07 -17.00 -13.86
CA ASP A 62 -5.07 -18.04 -14.12
C ASP A 62 -5.61 -19.42 -13.68
N ILE A 63 -6.22 -19.54 -12.50
CA ILE A 63 -6.83 -20.79 -12.03
C ILE A 63 -7.98 -21.22 -12.95
N GLU A 64 -8.89 -20.31 -13.30
CA GLU A 64 -10.05 -20.61 -14.17
C GLU A 64 -9.62 -21.07 -15.56
N ALA A 65 -8.51 -20.54 -16.08
CA ALA A 65 -7.95 -20.94 -17.36
C ALA A 65 -7.00 -22.15 -17.27
N GLY A 66 -6.83 -22.75 -16.09
CA GLY A 66 -5.92 -23.88 -15.88
C GLY A 66 -4.43 -23.52 -15.95
N ARG A 67 -4.08 -22.23 -15.85
CA ARG A 67 -2.70 -21.72 -15.80
C ARG A 67 -2.14 -21.77 -14.37
N TYR A 68 -2.17 -22.96 -13.76
CA TYR A 68 -1.57 -23.21 -12.47
C TYR A 68 -0.74 -24.50 -12.51
N LEU A 69 0.16 -24.66 -11.55
CA LEU A 69 0.98 -25.85 -11.38
C LEU A 69 0.74 -26.40 -9.96
N PRO A 70 0.56 -27.72 -9.78
CA PRO A 70 0.57 -28.32 -8.45
C PRO A 70 1.85 -27.97 -7.71
N ILE A 71 1.74 -27.76 -6.40
CA ILE A 71 2.85 -27.21 -5.62
C ILE A 71 4.09 -28.12 -5.62
N ASP A 72 3.89 -29.43 -5.64
CA ASP A 72 4.97 -30.41 -5.68
C ASP A 72 5.76 -30.31 -7.01
N GLU A 73 5.04 -30.23 -8.14
CA GLU A 73 5.63 -30.03 -9.47
C GLU A 73 6.37 -28.68 -9.56
N ALA A 74 5.81 -27.63 -8.96
CA ALA A 74 6.46 -26.32 -8.93
C ALA A 74 7.78 -26.33 -8.15
N PHE A 75 7.85 -27.05 -7.04
CA PHE A 75 9.10 -27.20 -6.29
C PHE A 75 10.13 -28.02 -7.08
N GLU A 76 9.71 -29.11 -7.71
CA GLU A 76 10.59 -29.91 -8.57
C GLU A 76 11.22 -29.05 -9.69
N GLU A 77 10.43 -28.21 -10.37
CA GLU A 77 10.95 -27.29 -11.40
C GLU A 77 11.95 -26.28 -10.84
N ILE A 78 11.67 -25.68 -9.67
CA ILE A 78 12.57 -24.70 -9.03
C ILE A 78 13.90 -25.35 -8.63
N PHE A 79 13.86 -26.57 -8.09
CA PHE A 79 15.06 -27.32 -7.72
C PHE A 79 15.85 -27.76 -8.95
N ALA A 80 15.16 -28.25 -9.99
CA ALA A 80 15.79 -28.62 -11.26
C ALA A 80 16.47 -27.42 -11.94
N ALA A 81 15.88 -26.23 -11.84
CA ALA A 81 16.45 -24.98 -12.34
C ALA A 81 17.64 -24.45 -11.50
N GLY A 82 17.97 -25.07 -10.38
CA GLY A 82 19.04 -24.61 -9.47
C GLY A 82 18.69 -23.31 -8.73
N LEU A 83 17.41 -22.93 -8.72
CA LEU A 83 16.91 -21.72 -8.05
C LEU A 83 16.45 -21.99 -6.61
N GLY A 84 16.36 -23.26 -6.22
CA GLY A 84 16.05 -23.68 -4.85
C GLY A 84 17.30 -23.73 -3.96
N VAL A 85 17.18 -23.25 -2.72
CA VAL A 85 18.22 -23.43 -1.70
C VAL A 85 18.08 -24.84 -1.14
N SER A 86 19.02 -25.73 -1.48
CA SER A 86 19.13 -27.02 -0.79
C SER A 86 19.53 -26.76 0.66
N ARG A 87 18.72 -27.24 1.60
CA ARG A 87 19.05 -27.23 3.02
C ARG A 87 20.04 -28.33 3.36
#